data_AF-A0A495R374-F1
#
_entry.id   AF-A0A495R374-F1
#
_cell.length_a   1.000
_cell.length_b   1.000
_cell.length_c   1.000
_cell.angle_alpha   90.00
_cell.angle_beta   90.00
_cell.angle_gamma   90.00
#
_symmetry.space_group_name_H-M   'P 1'
#
loop_
_entity.id
_entity.type
_entity.pdbx_description
1 polymer ?
#
loop_
_entity_poly.entity_id
_entity_poly.type
_entity_poly.pdbx_seq_one_letter_code
_entity_poly.pdbx_strand_id
1 'polypeptide(L)' 'MASAPSSDDMFDEFLSQRGHDVDQSGWEESYNKKQCPDCGGLHESTAAQCSVCGWTPVR' A
#
# COMPACT_ATOMS: atom_id res chain seq x y z
N MET A 1 10.75 17.90 37.86
CA MET A 1 10.64 16.73 36.97
C MET A 1 9.43 15.93 37.42
N ALA A 2 8.35 15.92 36.65
CA ALA A 2 7.18 15.07 36.90
C ALA A 2 7.05 14.15 35.68
N SER A 3 7.45 12.89 35.85
CA SER A 3 7.36 11.86 34.82
C SER A 3 5.90 11.45 34.71
N ALA A 4 5.21 11.87 33.63
CA ALA A 4 3.89 11.35 33.31
C ALA A 4 4.02 9.86 32.95
N PRO A 5 3.08 9.00 33.37
CA PRO A 5 3.07 7.60 32.97
C PRO A 5 2.94 7.50 31.44
N SER A 6 3.73 6.61 30.85
CA SER A 6 3.92 6.41 29.42
C SER A 6 2.63 5.94 28.74
N SER A 7 1.83 6.89 28.27
CA SER A 7 0.69 6.62 27.38
C SER A 7 1.11 6.15 25.99
N ASP A 8 2.41 6.26 25.65
CA ASP A 8 2.99 5.93 24.34
C ASP A 8 2.76 4.47 23.93
N ASP A 9 2.95 3.51 24.86
CA ASP A 9 2.82 2.07 24.57
C ASP A 9 1.40 1.66 24.13
N MET A 10 0.36 2.36 24.60
CA MET A 10 -1.04 2.09 24.22
C MET A 10 -1.38 2.59 22.81
N PHE A 11 -0.67 3.61 22.32
CA PHE A 11 -0.86 4.13 20.98
C PHE A 11 -0.21 3.22 19.93
N ASP A 12 0.95 2.65 20.22
CA ASP A 12 1.64 1.71 19.32
C ASP A 12 0.87 0.38 19.15
N GLU A 13 0.22 -0.12 20.20
CA GLU A 13 -0.66 -1.30 20.13
C GLU A 13 -1.88 -1.05 19.21
N PHE A 14 -2.43 0.16 19.22
CA PHE A 14 -3.54 0.55 18.34
C PHE A 14 -3.12 0.67 16.88
N LEU A 15 -1.92 1.20 16.61
CA LEU A 15 -1.36 1.32 15.25
C LEU A 15 -1.01 -0.05 14.66
N SER A 16 -0.52 -0.98 15.48
CA SER A 16 -0.16 -2.34 15.07
C SER A 16 -1.40 -3.21 14.77
N GLN A 17 -2.47 -3.12 15.58
CA GLN A 17 -3.74 -3.83 15.34
C GLN A 17 -4.47 -3.37 14.07
N ARG A 18 -4.16 -2.17 13.59
CA ARG A 18 -4.71 -1.57 12.37
C ARG A 18 -3.67 -1.57 11.25
N GLY A 19 -2.58 -2.31 11.43
CA GLY A 19 -1.49 -2.48 10.48
C GLY A 19 -2.07 -2.85 9.13
N HIS A 20 -2.02 -1.89 8.21
CA HIS A 20 -2.25 -2.11 6.79
C HIS A 20 -1.10 -2.97 6.27
N ASP A 21 -1.14 -4.27 6.57
CA ASP A 21 -0.43 -5.26 5.81
C ASP A 21 -1.15 -5.37 4.47
N VAL A 22 -0.65 -4.61 3.50
CA VAL A 22 -0.99 -4.80 2.10
C VAL A 22 0.29 -5.11 1.36
N ASP A 23 0.93 -6.22 1.71
CA ASP A 23 1.90 -6.91 0.85
C ASP A 23 1.20 -7.51 -0.41
N GLN A 24 0.02 -7.02 -0.75
CA GLN A 24 -0.63 -7.30 -2.02
C GLN A 24 0.05 -6.43 -3.06
N SER A 25 1.10 -6.96 -3.67
CA SER A 25 1.76 -6.45 -4.88
C SER A 25 0.83 -6.58 -6.11
N GLY A 26 -0.37 -6.01 -5.97
CA GLY A 26 -1.36 -5.83 -7.02
C GLY A 26 -1.19 -4.48 -7.70
N TRP A 27 -2.06 -4.22 -8.68
CA TRP A 27 -2.14 -2.90 -9.30
C TRP A 27 -2.53 -1.87 -8.24
N GLU A 28 -1.82 -0.75 -8.18
CA GLU A 28 -2.27 0.41 -7.41
C GLU A 28 -3.48 1.05 -8.13
N GLU A 29 -4.28 1.84 -7.42
CA GLU A 29 -5.43 2.53 -8.00
C GLU A 29 -5.21 4.05 -8.00
N SER A 30 -5.39 4.68 -9.15
CA SER A 30 -5.36 6.14 -9.29
C SER A 30 -6.38 6.60 -10.32
N TYR A 31 -7.27 7.52 -9.93
CA TYR A 31 -8.31 8.09 -10.80
C TYR A 31 -9.15 7.02 -11.54
N ASN A 32 -9.53 5.95 -10.85
CA ASN A 32 -10.24 4.78 -11.40
C ASN A 32 -9.46 3.95 -12.43
N LYS A 33 -8.15 4.18 -12.53
CA LYS A 33 -7.22 3.43 -13.37
C LYS A 33 -6.28 2.59 -12.53
N LYS A 34 -5.76 1.54 -13.15
CA LYS A 34 -4.70 0.71 -12.58
C LYS A 34 -3.37 1.41 -12.79
N GLN A 35 -2.64 1.66 -11.71
CA GLN A 35 -1.31 2.23 -11.72
C GLN A 35 -0.27 1.13 -11.45
N CYS A 36 0.75 1.06 -12.30
CA CYS A 36 1.85 0.13 -12.12
C CYS A 36 2.71 0.60 -10.92
N PRO A 37 2.92 -0.23 -9.89
CA PRO A 37 3.73 0.14 -8.73
C PRO A 37 5.21 0.30 -9.07
N ASP A 38 5.67 -0.30 -10.16
CA ASP A 38 7.09 -0.35 -10.53
C ASP A 38 7.53 0.90 -11.31
N CYS A 39 6.70 1.36 -12.25
CA CYS A 39 7.05 2.49 -13.13
C CYS A 39 6.05 3.66 -13.09
N GLY A 40 4.98 3.58 -12.29
CA GLY A 40 3.93 4.60 -12.20
C GLY A 40 3.02 4.70 -13.44
N GLY A 41 3.08 3.74 -14.37
CA GLY A 41 2.28 3.75 -15.58
C GLY A 41 0.79 3.57 -15.30
N LEU A 42 -0.07 4.39 -15.92
CA LEU A 42 -1.53 4.29 -15.79
C LEU A 42 -2.14 3.45 -16.92
N HIS A 43 -2.97 2.48 -16.54
CA HIS A 43 -3.60 1.52 -17.43
C HIS A 43 -5.09 1.37 -17.13
N GLU A 44 -5.84 0.86 -18.11
CA GLU A 44 -7.26 0.55 -17.93
C GLU A 44 -7.47 -0.56 -16.88
N SER A 45 -8.65 -0.58 -16.25
CA SER A 45 -8.98 -1.53 -15.17
C SER A 45 -8.92 -3.00 -15.63
N THR A 46 -8.99 -3.25 -16.94
CA THR A 46 -8.87 -4.58 -17.56
C THR A 46 -7.42 -4.99 -17.88
N ALA A 47 -6.43 -4.14 -17.61
CA ALA A 47 -5.03 -4.44 -17.86
C ALA A 47 -4.53 -5.59 -16.98
N ALA A 48 -3.89 -6.57 -17.62
CA ALA A 48 -3.25 -7.72 -16.98
C ALA A 48 -1.72 -7.53 -16.83
N GLN A 49 -1.12 -6.64 -17.64
CA GLN A 49 0.32 -6.35 -17.66
C GLN A 49 0.56 -4.85 -17.92
N CYS A 50 1.62 -4.30 -17.32
CA CYS A 50 2.12 -2.98 -17.65
C CYS A 50 2.79 -2.97 -19.02
N SER A 51 2.23 -2.21 -19.96
CA SER A 51 2.80 -2.05 -21.31
C SER A 51 4.08 -1.20 -21.35
N VAL A 52 4.49 -0.61 -20.23
CA VAL A 52 5.68 0.25 -20.15
C VAL A 52 6.91 -0.56 -19.69
N CYS A 53 6.82 -1.23 -18.53
CA CYS A 53 7.93 -2.00 -17.96
C CYS A 53 7.73 -3.53 -17.99
N GLY A 54 6.57 -4.02 -18.46
CA GLY A 54 6.27 -5.45 -18.54
C GLY A 54 5.80 -6.08 -17.22
N TRP A 55 5.65 -5.29 -16.15
CA TRP A 55 5.23 -5.76 -14.83
C TRP A 55 3.86 -6.46 -14.88
N THR A 56 3.74 -7.58 -14.17
CA THR A 56 2.49 -8.33 -13.99
C THR A 56 2.28 -8.61 -12.50
N PRO A 57 1.05 -8.46 -11.98
CA PRO A 57 0.77 -8.78 -10.58
C PRO A 57 1.03 -10.27 -10.32
N VAL A 58 1.81 -10.56 -9.27
CA VAL A 58 2.09 -11.92 -8.81
C VAL A 58 0.92 -12.37 -7.94
N ARG A 59 0.48 -13.63 -8.09
CA ARG A 59 -0.72 -14.16 -7.44
C ARG A 59 -0.44 -14.71 -6.05
#